data_AF-A0AAD7MY63-F1
#
_entry.id   AF-A0AAD7MY63-F1
#
_cell.length_a   1.000
_cell.length_b   1.000
_cell.length_c   1.000
_cell.angle_alpha   90.00
_cell.angle_beta   90.00
_cell.angle_gamma   90.00
#
_symmetry.space_group_name_H-M   'P 1'
#
loop_
_entity.id
_entity.type
_entity.pdbx_description
1 polymer ?
#
loop_
_entity_poly.entity_id
_entity_poly.type
_entity_poly.pdbx_seq_one_letter_code
_entity_poly.pdbx_strand_id
1 'polypeptide(L)'
;MVLSSHSIAVDCRRWKERGKLIVPREWRLCRFCGTDIKDPPHTMFLCDHPKLAKIHEIFLAKIYAEVPEIHGRATSPWAFFADVLQQREITPLLGWCLLNLVRMHPARGRCATASVYWWIPGN
;
A
#
# COMPACT_ATOMS: atom_id res chain seq x y z
N MET A 1 -30.05 -3.71 1.79
CA MET A 1 -28.83 -2.98 1.38
C MET A 1 -28.66 -1.80 2.35
N VAL A 2 -27.89 -1.96 3.43
CA VAL A 2 -27.88 -1.00 4.57
C VAL A 2 -26.43 -0.61 4.89
N LEU A 3 -25.83 0.28 4.10
CA LEU A 3 -24.53 0.92 4.42
C LEU A 3 -24.45 2.37 3.93
N SER A 4 -25.57 3.05 3.67
CA SER A 4 -25.57 4.43 3.15
C SER A 4 -25.45 5.52 4.21
N SER A 5 -25.56 5.17 5.51
CA SER A 5 -25.82 6.12 6.59
C SER A 5 -24.78 6.09 7.72
N HIS A 6 -23.73 5.27 7.61
CA HIS A 6 -22.66 5.29 8.61
C HIS A 6 -21.78 6.53 8.41
N SER A 7 -21.32 7.17 9.48
CA SER A 7 -20.46 8.38 9.44
C SER A 7 -19.28 8.20 8.48
N ILE A 8 -18.68 7.01 8.47
CA ILE A 8 -17.64 6.58 7.52
C ILE A 8 -18.07 6.71 6.04
N ALA A 9 -19.31 6.36 5.69
CA ALA A 9 -19.80 6.42 4.31
C ALA A 9 -20.04 7.88 3.86
N VAL A 10 -20.44 8.76 4.78
CA VAL A 10 -20.56 10.21 4.54
C VAL A 10 -19.18 10.83 4.40
N ASP A 11 -18.22 10.44 5.25
CA ASP A 11 -16.84 10.93 5.18
C ASP A 11 -16.12 10.45 3.93
N CYS A 12 -16.33 9.19 3.49
CA CYS A 12 -15.82 8.68 2.21
C CYS A 12 -16.41 9.42 1.01
N ARG A 13 -17.69 9.80 1.07
CA ARG A 13 -18.34 10.62 0.02
C ARG A 13 -17.78 12.04 -0.01
N ARG A 14 -17.65 12.68 1.15
CA ARG A 14 -17.04 14.01 1.28
C ARG A 14 -15.57 14.03 0.86
N TRP A 15 -14.86 12.91 0.97
CA TRP A 15 -13.48 12.78 0.49
C TRP A 15 -13.39 12.70 -1.04
N LYS A 16 -14.41 12.17 -1.72
CA LYS A 16 -14.53 12.26 -3.19
C LYS A 16 -14.88 13.67 -3.67
N GLU A 17 -15.67 14.42 -2.90
CA GLU A 17 -16.17 15.76 -3.26
C GLU A 17 -15.16 16.88 -2.99
N ARG A 18 -14.30 16.73 -1.97
CA ARG A 18 -13.18 17.65 -1.73
C ARG A 18 -12.00 17.23 -2.59
N GLY A 19 -11.84 17.93 -3.72
CA GLY A 19 -10.87 17.67 -4.78
C GLY A 19 -9.59 16.98 -4.32
N LYS A 20 -9.19 15.94 -5.07
CA LYS A 20 -7.97 15.15 -4.87
C LYS A 20 -6.84 16.08 -4.40
N LEU A 21 -6.49 16.00 -3.11
CA LEU A 21 -5.28 16.64 -2.61
C LEU A 21 -4.15 16.19 -3.54
N ILE A 22 -3.55 17.13 -4.26
CA ILE A 22 -2.43 16.84 -5.15
C ILE A 22 -1.27 16.48 -4.23
N VAL A 23 -1.11 15.19 -3.95
CA VAL A 23 0.00 14.70 -3.14
C VAL A 23 1.28 14.90 -3.97
N PRO A 24 2.25 15.69 -3.47
CA PRO A 24 3.51 15.91 -4.15
C PRO A 24 4.17 14.59 -4.56
N ARG A 25 4.82 14.56 -5.71
CA ARG A 25 5.36 13.32 -6.30
C ARG A 25 6.29 12.63 -5.31
N GLU A 26 7.16 13.39 -4.66
CA GLU A 26 8.13 12.95 -3.66
C GLU A 26 7.50 12.20 -2.47
N TRP A 27 6.24 12.48 -2.13
CA TRP A 27 5.53 11.80 -1.04
C TRP A 27 4.84 10.52 -1.50
N ARG A 28 4.65 10.37 -2.82
CA ARG A 28 4.12 9.15 -3.43
C ARG A 28 5.21 8.14 -3.77
N LEU A 29 6.49 8.52 -3.77
CA LEU A 29 7.57 7.60 -4.13
C LEU A 29 7.80 6.51 -3.07
N CYS A 30 8.16 5.33 -3.55
CA CYS A 30 8.58 4.20 -2.75
C CYS A 30 9.75 4.62 -1.87
N ARG A 31 9.65 4.35 -0.57
CA ARG A 31 10.70 4.73 0.38
C ARG A 31 11.95 3.86 0.30
N PHE A 32 11.87 2.75 -0.43
CA PHE A 32 12.99 1.86 -0.66
C PHE A 32 13.78 2.32 -1.88
N CYS A 33 13.18 2.27 -3.08
CA CYS A 33 13.90 2.64 -4.31
C CYS A 33 13.90 4.15 -4.62
N GLY A 34 12.91 4.91 -4.16
CA GLY A 34 12.78 6.33 -4.45
C GLY A 34 12.44 6.68 -5.91
N THR A 35 12.28 5.69 -6.79
CA THR A 35 12.12 5.92 -8.25
C THR A 35 10.68 5.76 -8.73
N ASP A 36 9.92 4.87 -8.11
CA ASP A 36 8.56 4.51 -8.51
C ASP A 36 7.55 4.81 -7.40
N ILE A 37 6.25 4.79 -7.72
CA ILE A 37 5.18 5.04 -6.76
C ILE A 37 5.13 3.93 -5.70
N LYS A 38 4.99 4.32 -4.44
CA LYS A 38 4.73 3.44 -3.31
C LYS A 38 3.28 2.94 -3.38
N ASP A 39 3.06 1.88 -4.13
CA ASP A 39 1.84 1.10 -4.05
C ASP A 39 2.12 -0.32 -3.51
N PRO A 40 1.07 -1.07 -3.11
CA PRO A 40 1.25 -2.41 -2.58
C PRO A 40 1.94 -3.36 -3.58
N PRO A 41 1.54 -3.45 -4.86
CA PRO A 41 2.22 -4.33 -5.81
C PRO A 41 3.71 -4.01 -5.97
N HIS A 42 4.06 -2.73 -6.07
CA HIS A 42 5.45 -2.31 -6.16
C HIS A 42 6.24 -2.78 -4.94
N THR A 43 5.76 -2.45 -3.73
CA THR A 43 6.50 -2.73 -2.49
C THR A 43 6.59 -4.24 -2.19
N MET A 44 5.58 -5.01 -2.60
CA MET A 44 5.46 -6.44 -2.25
C MET A 44 6.07 -7.38 -3.27
N PHE A 45 6.19 -6.98 -4.54
CA PHE A 45 6.60 -7.89 -5.62
C PHE A 45 7.64 -7.34 -6.59
N LEU A 46 7.71 -6.02 -6.80
CA LEU A 46 8.47 -5.45 -7.93
C LEU A 46 9.69 -4.62 -7.51
N CYS A 47 9.69 -4.07 -6.30
CA CYS A 47 10.69 -3.11 -5.89
C CYS A 47 12.07 -3.77 -5.80
N ASP A 48 12.97 -3.38 -6.70
CA ASP A 48 14.34 -3.90 -6.84
C ASP A 48 15.31 -3.43 -5.74
N HIS A 49 14.80 -3.05 -4.57
CA HIS A 49 15.67 -2.64 -3.48
C HIS A 49 16.28 -3.89 -2.81
N PRO A 50 17.61 -3.98 -2.60
CA PRO A 50 18.27 -5.19 -2.09
C PRO A 50 17.70 -5.71 -0.77
N LYS A 51 17.23 -4.82 0.13
CA LYS A 51 16.57 -5.21 1.38
C LYS A 51 15.24 -5.95 1.19
N LEU A 52 14.56 -5.74 0.06
CA LEU A 52 13.27 -6.32 -0.25
C LEU A 52 13.38 -7.64 -1.00
N ALA A 53 14.45 -7.83 -1.79
CA ALA A 53 14.65 -9.00 -2.63
C ALA A 53 14.41 -10.33 -1.88
N LYS A 54 15.00 -10.48 -0.68
CA LYS A 54 14.82 -11.69 0.13
C LYS A 54 13.38 -11.90 0.61
N ILE A 55 12.66 -10.82 0.89
CA ILE A 55 11.25 -10.91 1.33
C ILE A 55 10.35 -11.23 0.15
N HIS A 56 10.60 -10.65 -1.02
CA HIS A 56 9.88 -10.97 -2.25
C HIS A 56 10.05 -12.44 -2.59
N GLU A 57 11.29 -12.94 -2.57
CA GLU A 57 11.59 -14.35 -2.86
C GLU A 57 10.85 -15.29 -1.90
N ILE A 58 10.97 -15.08 -0.59
CA ILE A 58 10.30 -15.93 0.41
C ILE A 58 8.77 -15.82 0.27
N PHE A 59 8.25 -14.62 0.06
CA PHE A 59 6.81 -14.40 -0.03
C PHE A 59 6.21 -15.04 -1.28
N LEU A 60 6.81 -14.81 -2.44
CA LEU A 60 6.37 -15.38 -3.71
C LEU A 60 6.51 -16.91 -3.71
N ALA A 61 7.62 -17.45 -3.19
CA ALA A 61 7.79 -18.89 -3.05
C ALA A 61 6.67 -19.53 -2.21
N LYS A 62 6.28 -18.88 -1.10
CA LYS A 62 5.16 -19.35 -0.29
C LYS A 62 3.81 -19.23 -1.00
N ILE A 63 3.56 -18.14 -1.71
CA ILE A 63 2.35 -17.99 -2.53
C ILE A 63 2.24 -19.12 -3.55
N TYR A 64 3.32 -19.40 -4.29
CA TYR A 64 3.32 -20.45 -5.31
C TYR A 64 3.27 -21.86 -4.72
N ALA A 65 3.72 -22.06 -3.48
CA ALA A 65 3.56 -23.33 -2.77
C ALA A 65 2.10 -23.56 -2.33
N GLU A 66 1.42 -22.52 -1.84
CA GLU A 66 0.04 -22.61 -1.36
C GLU A 66 -0.98 -22.64 -2.51
N VAL A 67 -0.78 -21.80 -3.53
CA VAL A 67 -1.68 -21.69 -4.68
C VAL A 67 -0.87 -21.77 -5.98
N PRO A 68 -0.41 -22.95 -6.40
CA PRO A 68 0.41 -23.13 -7.61
C PRO A 68 -0.28 -22.59 -8.88
N GLU A 69 -1.60 -22.70 -8.90
CA GLU A 69 -2.48 -22.24 -9.96
C GLU A 69 -2.37 -20.75 -10.30
N ILE A 70 -1.95 -19.91 -9.35
CA ILE A 70 -1.85 -18.47 -9.56
C ILE A 70 -0.68 -18.09 -10.49
N HIS A 71 0.24 -19.03 -10.73
CA HIS A 71 1.40 -18.81 -11.57
C HIS A 71 0.99 -18.54 -13.03
N GLY A 72 1.53 -17.47 -13.61
CA GLY A 72 1.30 -17.12 -15.01
C GLY A 72 -0.11 -16.64 -15.39
N ARG A 73 -1.06 -16.54 -14.44
CA ARG A 73 -2.43 -16.05 -14.72
C ARG A 73 -2.51 -14.54 -14.90
N ALA A 74 -1.68 -13.79 -14.19
CA ALA A 74 -1.79 -12.35 -14.12
C ALA A 74 -1.10 -11.64 -15.29
N THR A 75 -1.79 -10.69 -15.90
CA THR A 75 -1.29 -9.84 -17.01
C THR A 75 -0.60 -8.57 -16.53
N SER A 76 -0.83 -8.17 -15.26
CA SER A 76 -0.20 -7.01 -14.64
C SER A 76 0.01 -7.24 -13.14
N PRO A 77 0.91 -6.47 -12.50
CA PRO A 77 1.15 -6.59 -11.06
C PRO A 77 -0.10 -6.31 -10.20
N TRP A 78 -0.97 -5.42 -10.68
CA TRP A 78 -2.24 -5.14 -10.02
C TRP A 78 -3.24 -6.28 -10.18
N ALA A 79 -3.29 -6.92 -11.35
CA ALA A 79 -4.10 -8.13 -11.53
C ALA A 79 -3.61 -9.24 -10.60
N PHE A 80 -2.29 -9.45 -10.52
CA PHE A 80 -1.70 -10.43 -9.61
C PHE A 80 -2.04 -10.11 -8.14
N PHE A 81 -1.91 -8.85 -7.73
CA PHE A 81 -2.28 -8.44 -6.38
C PHE A 81 -3.77 -8.64 -6.09
N ALA A 82 -4.65 -8.33 -7.04
CA ALA A 82 -6.09 -8.57 -6.92
C ALA A 82 -6.42 -10.07 -6.79
N ASP A 83 -5.73 -10.92 -7.56
CA ASP A 83 -5.88 -12.38 -7.48
C ASP A 83 -5.42 -12.90 -6.11
N VAL A 84 -4.26 -12.44 -5.63
CA VAL A 84 -3.72 -12.78 -4.31
C VAL A 84 -4.68 -12.38 -3.19
N LEU A 85 -5.32 -11.22 -3.29
CA LEU A 85 -6.29 -10.74 -2.29
C LEU A 85 -7.58 -11.56 -2.24
N GLN A 86 -7.92 -12.28 -3.31
CA GLN A 86 -9.11 -13.13 -3.36
C GLN A 86 -8.89 -14.51 -2.71
N GLN A 87 -7.64 -14.93 -2.53
CA GLN A 87 -7.30 -16.21 -1.92
C GLN A 87 -7.25 -16.08 -0.39
N ARG A 88 -8.13 -16.80 0.31
CA ARG A 88 -8.20 -16.71 1.78
C ARG A 88 -6.97 -17.30 2.45
N GLU A 89 -6.40 -18.33 1.84
CA GLU A 89 -5.22 -19.10 2.24
C GLU A 89 -3.97 -18.21 2.28
N ILE A 90 -3.91 -17.17 1.43
CA ILE A 90 -2.76 -16.27 1.32
C ILE A 90 -2.83 -15.12 2.34
N THR A 91 -4.00 -14.82 2.92
CA THR A 91 -4.19 -13.76 3.93
C THR A 91 -3.12 -13.72 5.05
N PRO A 92 -2.77 -14.84 5.72
CA PRO A 92 -1.71 -14.83 6.72
C PRO A 92 -0.33 -14.47 6.14
N LEU A 93 -0.03 -14.87 4.91
CA LEU A 93 1.22 -14.54 4.22
C LEU A 93 1.27 -13.04 3.86
N LEU A 94 0.15 -12.44 3.45
CA LEU A 94 0.03 -11.00 3.25
C LEU A 94 0.35 -10.25 4.54
N GLY A 95 -0.24 -10.67 5.66
CA GLY A 95 0.05 -10.10 6.99
C GLY A 95 1.53 -10.21 7.34
N TRP A 96 2.15 -11.37 7.11
CA TRP A 96 3.59 -11.57 7.32
C TRP A 96 4.44 -10.64 6.45
N CYS A 97 4.15 -10.52 5.16
CA CYS A 97 4.89 -9.66 4.24
C CYS A 97 4.80 -8.19 4.68
N LEU A 98 3.57 -7.70 4.96
CA LEU A 98 3.34 -6.32 5.41
C LEU A 98 4.07 -6.01 6.71
N LEU A 99 4.05 -6.93 7.68
CA LEU A 99 4.76 -6.74 8.95
C LEU A 99 6.28 -6.61 8.74
N ASN A 100 6.88 -7.44 7.88
CA ASN A 100 8.31 -7.35 7.58
C ASN A 100 8.66 -6.05 6.84
N LEU A 101 7.82 -5.62 5.88
CA LEU A 101 7.98 -4.34 5.20
C LEU A 101 7.96 -3.15 6.18
N VAL A 102 7.04 -3.16 7.14
CA VAL A 102 6.95 -2.12 8.19
C VAL A 102 8.18 -2.15 9.11
N ARG A 103 8.66 -3.33 9.50
CA ARG A 103 9.84 -3.47 10.37
C ARG A 103 11.13 -2.95 9.72
N MET A 104 11.29 -3.14 8.41
CA MET A 104 12.48 -2.67 7.68
C MET A 104 12.51 -1.15 7.47
N HIS A 105 11.37 -0.49 7.58
CA HIS A 105 11.30 0.96 7.49
C HIS A 105 10.70 1.52 8.79
N PRO A 106 11.52 1.86 9.80
CA PRO A 106 11.02 2.62 10.92
C PRO A 106 10.37 3.89 10.36
N ALA A 107 9.13 4.18 10.77
CA ALA A 107 8.41 5.37 10.34
C ALA A 107 9.36 6.56 10.43
N ARG A 108 9.45 7.40 9.38
CA ARG A 108 10.04 8.73 9.55
C ARG A 108 9.40 9.30 10.82
N GLY A 109 10.23 9.69 11.78
CA GLY A 109 9.80 10.48 12.91
C GLY A 109 8.86 11.56 12.40
N ARG A 110 7.79 11.78 13.16
CA ARG A 110 6.79 12.84 12.99
C ARG A 110 7.37 14.03 12.23
N CYS A 111 6.64 14.47 11.20
CA CYS A 111 6.88 15.73 10.53
C CYS A 111 7.30 16.80 11.54
N ALA A 112 8.57 17.18 11.54
CA ALA A 112 8.93 18.52 11.92
C ALA A 112 8.28 19.42 10.86
N THR A 113 7.35 20.25 11.32
CA THR A 113 6.80 21.41 10.60
C THR A 113 6.16 21.15 9.23
N ALA A 114 5.00 20.50 9.21
CA ALA A 114 3.92 20.92 8.30
C ALA A 114 2.97 21.85 9.06
N SER A 115 3.52 22.96 9.55
CA SER A 115 2.75 24.13 9.99
C SER A 115 2.58 25.04 8.78
N VAL A 116 1.62 24.73 7.92
CA VAL A 116 1.05 25.71 7.01
C VAL A 116 -0.45 25.40 6.96
N TYR A 117 -1.27 26.40 7.33
CA TYR A 117 -2.74 26.40 7.40
C TYR A 117 -3.41 25.88 8.68
N TRP A 118 -3.08 26.46 9.83
CA TRP A 118 -4.05 26.62 10.95
C TRP A 118 -3.93 28.00 11.62
N TRP A 119 -3.64 29.05 10.86
CA TRP A 119 -3.82 30.43 11.33
C TRP A 119 -5.12 30.99 10.74
N ILE A 120 -6.18 30.96 11.54
CA ILE A 120 -7.35 31.82 11.36
C ILE A 120 -6.99 33.13 12.05
N PRO A 121 -6.85 34.28 11.36
CA PRO A 121 -6.86 35.55 12.04
C PRO A 121 -8.32 35.84 12.39
N GLY A 122 -8.66 35.68 13.67
CA GLY A 122 -9.89 36.26 14.22
C GLY A 122 -9.68 37.76 14.36
N ASN A 123 -10.46 38.52 13.60
CA ASN A 123 -10.73 39.93 13.87
C ASN A 123 -12.09 40.03 14.56
#